data_AF-A0A354Z148-F1
#
_entry.id   AF-A0A354Z148-F1
#
_cell.length_a   1.000
_cell.length_b   1.000
_cell.length_c   1.000
_cell.angle_alpha   90.00
_cell.angle_beta   90.00
_cell.angle_gamma   90.00
#
_symmetry.space_group_name_H-M   'P 1'
#
loop_
_entity.id
_entity.type
_entity.pdbx_description
1 polymer ?
#
loop_
_entity_poly.entity_id
_entity_poly.type
_entity_poly.pdbx_seq_one_letter_code
_entity_poly.pdbx_strand_id
1 'polypeptide(L)'
;DGRGFMAALALGAQGVQMGTRFICAEECNVHPAYQQRVIKAKDRDTVICGQSTGHPVRAIRNQFTREYLKSEKMGAGQEELERLGQGRYPAAAVEGRIDEGSVLAGQICGLV
;
A
#
# COMPACT_ATOMS: atom_id res chain seq x y z
N ASP A 1 -2.64 14.35 9.00
CA ASP A 1 -2.14 15.11 10.16
C ASP A 1 -3.33 15.60 10.99
N GLY A 2 -3.14 16.56 11.90
CA GLY A 2 -4.21 17.10 12.74
C GLY A 2 -5.41 17.66 11.97
N ARG A 3 -5.23 18.16 10.73
CA ARG A 3 -6.34 18.61 9.88
C ARG A 3 -7.27 17.46 9.52
N GLY A 4 -6.69 16.30 9.18
CA GLY A 4 -7.44 15.08 8.89
C GLY A 4 -8.17 14.52 10.12
N PHE A 5 -7.57 14.62 11.29
CA PHE A 5 -8.23 14.26 12.56
C PHE A 5 -9.45 15.15 12.81
N MET A 6 -9.30 16.47 12.71
CA MET A 6 -10.41 17.42 12.90
C MET A 6 -11.52 17.22 11.86
N ALA A 7 -11.17 16.95 10.60
CA ALA A 7 -12.16 16.65 9.57
C ALA A 7 -12.97 15.39 9.92
N ALA A 8 -12.33 14.33 10.43
CA ALA A 8 -13.03 13.12 10.85
C ALA A 8 -14.00 13.39 12.01
N LEU A 9 -13.57 14.15 13.03
CA LEU A 9 -14.45 14.55 14.14
C LEU A 9 -15.63 15.42 13.66
N ALA A 10 -15.38 16.36 12.74
CA ALA A 10 -16.43 17.19 12.16
C ALA A 10 -17.47 16.38 11.37
N LEU A 11 -17.07 15.23 10.80
CA LEU A 11 -17.96 14.26 10.15
C LEU A 11 -18.66 13.31 11.14
N GLY A 12 -18.47 13.49 12.45
CA GLY A 12 -19.15 12.72 13.51
C GLY A 12 -18.38 11.49 14.01
N ALA A 13 -17.13 11.30 13.59
CA ALA A 13 -16.29 10.23 14.15
C ALA A 13 -15.95 10.52 15.62
N GLN A 14 -15.84 9.46 16.44
CA GLN A 14 -15.42 9.56 17.85
C GLN A 14 -13.93 9.22 18.06
N GLY A 15 -13.22 8.94 16.97
CA GLY A 15 -11.81 8.56 16.94
C GLY A 15 -11.37 8.30 15.51
N VAL A 16 -10.06 8.09 15.33
CA VAL A 16 -9.48 7.77 14.02
C VAL A 16 -8.57 6.55 14.13
N GLN A 17 -8.55 5.74 13.08
CA GLN A 17 -7.54 4.70 12.89
C GLN A 17 -6.54 5.18 11.85
N MET A 18 -5.25 5.05 12.16
CA MET A 18 -4.16 5.43 11.26
C MET A 18 -3.28 4.21 10.98
N GLY A 19 -2.78 4.12 9.74
CA GLY A 19 -1.83 3.08 9.34
C GLY A 19 -0.58 3.68 8.72
N THR A 20 -0.70 4.28 7.53
CA THR A 20 0.43 4.75 6.72
C THR A 20 1.40 5.68 7.45
N ARG A 21 0.92 6.53 8.38
CA ARG A 21 1.78 7.37 9.20
C ARG A 21 2.61 6.56 10.22
N PHE A 22 2.03 5.53 10.82
CA PHE A 22 2.71 4.67 11.79
C PHE A 22 3.75 3.73 11.17
N ILE A 23 3.65 3.45 9.86
CA ILE A 23 4.73 2.77 9.13
C ILE A 23 6.04 3.57 9.21
N CYS A 24 5.96 4.89 9.38
CA CYS A 24 7.09 5.78 9.45
C CYS A 24 7.54 6.16 10.88
N ALA A 25 6.95 5.54 11.91
CA ALA A 25 7.41 5.69 13.29
C ALA A 25 8.77 5.02 13.52
N GLU A 26 9.55 5.52 14.47
CA GLU A 26 10.88 4.98 14.80
C GLU A 26 10.80 3.54 15.34
N GLU A 27 9.72 3.20 16.01
CA GLU A 27 9.45 1.90 16.61
C GLU A 27 8.92 0.87 15.59
N CYS A 28 8.56 1.30 14.37
CA CYS A 28 7.99 0.40 13.37
C CYS A 28 9.07 -0.54 12.82
N ASN A 29 8.91 -1.83 13.06
CA ASN A 29 9.87 -2.86 12.64
C ASN A 29 9.69 -3.31 11.17
N VAL A 30 9.30 -2.39 10.29
CA VAL A 30 9.31 -2.65 8.84
C VAL A 30 10.72 -2.43 8.29
N HIS A 31 11.09 -3.13 7.22
CA HIS A 31 12.38 -2.92 6.58
C HIS A 31 12.59 -1.42 6.23
N PRO A 32 13.76 -0.82 6.51
CA PRO A 32 13.99 0.62 6.28
C PRO A 32 13.71 1.07 4.85
N ALA A 33 13.98 0.23 3.86
CA ALA A 33 13.64 0.50 2.45
C ALA A 33 12.12 0.69 2.23
N TYR A 34 11.27 -0.06 2.93
CA TYR A 34 9.82 0.10 2.89
C TYR A 34 9.41 1.46 3.45
N GLN A 35 9.91 1.80 4.64
CA GLN A 35 9.64 3.10 5.28
C GLN A 35 10.06 4.26 4.37
N GLN A 36 11.27 4.19 3.80
CA GLN A 36 11.77 5.19 2.85
C GLN A 36 10.93 5.26 1.57
N ARG A 37 10.39 4.13 1.10
CA ARG A 37 9.49 4.11 -0.06
C ARG A 37 8.17 4.83 0.22
N VAL A 38 7.65 4.73 1.45
CA VAL A 38 6.45 5.46 1.91
C VAL A 38 6.74 6.96 2.01
N ILE A 39 7.85 7.36 2.65
CA ILE A 39 8.25 8.77 2.83
C ILE A 39 8.44 9.49 1.48
N LYS A 40 9.01 8.80 0.48
CA LYS A 40 9.27 9.39 -0.85
C LYS A 40 8.06 9.39 -1.78
N ALA A 41 6.95 8.74 -1.39
CA ALA A 41 5.79 8.61 -2.25
C ALA A 41 5.02 9.92 -2.37
N LYS A 42 4.53 10.22 -3.57
CA LYS A 42 3.63 11.37 -3.85
C LYS A 42 2.17 10.96 -3.74
N ASP A 43 1.28 11.95 -3.73
CA ASP A 43 -0.18 11.80 -3.66
C ASP A 43 -0.77 10.83 -4.72
N ARG A 44 -0.17 10.78 -5.92
CA ARG A 44 -0.62 9.94 -7.06
C ARG A 44 0.15 8.63 -7.23
N ASP A 45 0.99 8.26 -6.26
CA ASP A 45 1.87 7.10 -6.37
C ASP A 45 1.20 5.78 -5.99
N THR A 46 0.02 5.79 -5.39
CA THR A 46 -0.69 4.53 -5.08
C THR A 46 -1.58 4.06 -6.21
N VAL A 47 -1.80 2.75 -6.28
CA VAL A 47 -2.71 2.06 -7.20
C VAL A 47 -3.56 1.05 -6.42
N ILE A 48 -4.68 0.62 -7.02
CA ILE A 48 -5.51 -0.47 -6.50
C ILE A 48 -5.33 -1.65 -7.45
N CYS A 49 -4.91 -2.79 -6.92
CA CYS A 49 -4.80 -4.06 -7.63
C CYS A 49 -5.89 -5.03 -7.13
N GLY A 50 -6.22 -6.07 -7.89
CA GLY A 50 -7.08 -7.17 -7.42
C GLY A 50 -8.54 -6.78 -7.32
N GLN A 51 -8.97 -5.82 -8.13
CA GLN A 51 -10.39 -5.48 -8.24
C GLN A 51 -11.17 -6.62 -8.89
N SER A 52 -10.58 -7.31 -9.86
CA SER A 52 -11.22 -8.43 -10.57
C SER A 52 -11.43 -9.66 -9.68
N THR A 53 -10.64 -9.80 -8.61
CA THR A 53 -10.73 -10.92 -7.66
C THR A 53 -11.74 -10.68 -6.53
N GLY A 54 -12.33 -9.48 -6.44
CA GLY A 54 -13.19 -9.08 -5.32
C GLY A 54 -12.42 -8.70 -4.04
N HIS A 55 -11.09 -8.73 -4.08
CA HIS A 55 -10.22 -8.43 -2.94
C HIS A 55 -9.24 -7.29 -3.26
N PRO A 56 -9.74 -6.04 -3.37
CA PRO A 56 -8.91 -4.91 -3.78
C PRO A 56 -7.84 -4.57 -2.74
N VAL A 57 -6.60 -4.40 -3.20
CA VAL A 57 -5.45 -4.04 -2.37
C VAL A 57 -4.86 -2.72 -2.86
N ARG A 58 -4.67 -1.77 -1.94
CA ARG A 58 -3.98 -0.51 -2.24
C ARG A 58 -2.50 -0.61 -1.89
N ALA A 59 -1.66 -0.34 -2.87
CA ALA A 59 -0.21 -0.34 -2.73
C ALA A 59 0.43 0.83 -3.48
N ILE A 60 1.64 1.19 -3.10
CA ILE A 60 2.49 2.12 -3.83
C ILE A 60 2.93 1.47 -5.16
N ARG A 61 2.86 2.23 -6.24
CA ARG A 61 3.24 1.79 -7.59
C ARG A 61 4.73 1.46 -7.66
N ASN A 62 5.02 0.28 -8.18
CA ASN A 62 6.34 -0.30 -8.36
C ASN A 62 6.30 -1.32 -9.51
N GLN A 63 7.33 -2.15 -9.67
CA GLN A 63 7.37 -3.14 -10.73
C GLN A 63 6.27 -4.21 -10.56
N PHE A 64 6.15 -4.80 -9.36
CA PHE A 64 5.14 -5.82 -9.07
C PHE A 64 3.72 -5.35 -9.39
N THR A 65 3.32 -4.18 -8.89
CA THR A 65 1.96 -3.64 -9.14
C THR A 65 1.70 -3.38 -10.63
N ARG A 66 2.71 -2.98 -11.42
CA ARG A 66 2.58 -2.84 -12.88
C ARG A 66 2.35 -4.18 -13.56
N GLU A 67 3.08 -5.22 -13.15
CA GLU A 67 2.93 -6.58 -13.68
C GLU A 67 1.58 -7.18 -13.31
N TYR A 68 1.17 -7.03 -12.05
CA TYR A 68 -0.13 -7.48 -11.56
C TYR A 68 -1.27 -6.82 -12.34
N LEU A 69 -1.28 -5.49 -12.44
CA LEU A 69 -2.32 -4.75 -13.17
C LEU A 69 -2.35 -5.11 -14.66
N LYS A 70 -1.20 -5.43 -15.25
CA LYS A 70 -1.13 -5.92 -16.63
C LYS A 70 -1.81 -7.29 -16.75
N SER A 71 -1.48 -8.25 -15.88
CA SER A 71 -2.10 -9.58 -15.84
C SER A 71 -3.62 -9.48 -15.62
N GLU A 72 -4.04 -8.67 -14.65
CA GLU A 72 -5.45 -8.37 -14.35
C GLU A 72 -6.18 -7.79 -15.57
N LYS A 73 -5.58 -6.80 -16.26
CA LYS A 73 -6.15 -6.20 -17.47
C LYS A 73 -6.26 -7.18 -18.64
N MET A 74 -5.40 -8.19 -18.70
CA MET A 74 -5.46 -9.26 -19.71
C MET A 74 -6.51 -10.33 -19.38
N GLY A 75 -7.24 -10.20 -18.27
CA GLY A 75 -8.28 -11.15 -17.88
C GLY A 75 -7.73 -12.43 -17.27
N ALA A 76 -6.55 -12.37 -16.62
CA ALA A 76 -6.01 -13.49 -15.86
C ALA A 76 -7.02 -14.01 -14.83
N GLY A 77 -7.06 -15.33 -14.67
CA GLY A 77 -7.95 -15.99 -13.71
C GLY A 77 -7.59 -15.66 -12.26
N GLN A 78 -8.55 -15.83 -11.36
CA GLN A 78 -8.36 -15.54 -9.93
C GLN A 78 -7.17 -16.29 -9.33
N GLU A 79 -7.02 -17.59 -9.61
CA GLU A 79 -5.91 -18.42 -9.12
C GLU A 79 -4.53 -17.89 -9.58
N GLU A 80 -4.44 -17.42 -10.83
CA GLU A 80 -3.20 -16.83 -11.36
C GLU A 80 -2.84 -15.54 -10.62
N LEU A 81 -3.82 -14.67 -10.40
CA LEU A 81 -3.66 -13.40 -9.70
C LEU A 81 -3.31 -13.61 -8.21
N GLU A 82 -3.92 -14.59 -7.56
CA GLU A 82 -3.58 -14.99 -6.19
C GLU A 82 -2.13 -15.49 -6.11
N ARG A 83 -1.71 -16.35 -7.03
CA ARG A 83 -0.32 -16.83 -7.12
C ARG A 83 0.67 -15.69 -7.35
N LEU A 84 0.32 -14.69 -8.17
CA LEU A 84 1.16 -13.51 -8.39
C LEU A 84 1.33 -12.67 -7.11
N GLY A 85 0.27 -12.53 -6.31
CA GLY A 85 0.24 -11.76 -5.07
C GLY A 85 0.84 -12.47 -3.86
N GLN A 86 0.95 -13.80 -3.88
CA GLN A 86 1.43 -14.59 -2.77
C GLN A 86 2.85 -14.19 -2.35
N GLY A 87 3.07 -13.99 -1.04
CA GLY A 87 4.39 -13.65 -0.48
C GLY A 87 4.90 -12.23 -0.77
N ARG A 88 4.15 -11.40 -1.50
CA ARG A 88 4.61 -10.06 -1.92
C ARG A 88 4.72 -9.09 -0.76
N TYR A 89 3.83 -9.16 0.23
CA TYR A 89 3.92 -8.31 1.42
C TYR A 89 5.18 -8.58 2.26
N PRO A 90 5.47 -9.81 2.73
CA PRO A 90 6.70 -10.06 3.49
C PRO A 90 7.97 -9.78 2.69
N ALA A 91 7.98 -10.01 1.37
CA ALA A 91 9.10 -9.62 0.51
C ALA A 91 9.42 -8.11 0.58
N ALA A 92 8.40 -7.25 0.67
CA ALA A 92 8.62 -5.82 0.86
C ALA A 92 8.89 -5.47 2.33
N ALA A 93 8.03 -5.93 3.25
CA ALA A 93 7.97 -5.48 4.64
C ALA A 93 9.10 -6.04 5.52
N VAL A 94 9.57 -7.25 5.23
CA VAL A 94 10.62 -7.94 6.01
C VAL A 94 11.93 -7.95 5.24
N GLU A 95 11.90 -8.28 3.95
CA GLU A 95 13.12 -8.48 3.15
C GLU A 95 13.58 -7.23 2.38
N GLY A 96 12.78 -6.15 2.38
CA GLY A 96 13.14 -4.89 1.74
C GLY A 96 13.12 -4.87 0.21
N ARG A 97 12.52 -5.88 -0.43
CA ARG A 97 12.40 -5.96 -1.90
C ARG A 97 11.27 -5.06 -2.40
N ILE A 98 11.50 -3.74 -2.40
CA ILE A 98 10.47 -2.73 -2.67
C ILE A 98 9.95 -2.70 -4.11
N ASP A 99 10.70 -3.20 -5.09
CA ASP A 99 10.26 -3.24 -6.49
C ASP A 99 9.41 -4.46 -6.81
N GLU A 100 9.77 -5.60 -6.22
CA GLU A 100 9.13 -6.91 -6.44
C GLU A 100 8.06 -7.26 -5.40
N GLY A 101 8.04 -6.57 -4.26
CA GLY A 101 7.08 -6.80 -3.18
C GLY A 101 5.87 -5.87 -3.25
N SER A 102 4.93 -6.06 -2.33
CA SER A 102 3.74 -5.22 -2.19
C SER A 102 3.95 -4.20 -1.08
N VAL A 103 4.14 -2.94 -1.46
CA VAL A 103 4.30 -1.82 -0.52
C VAL A 103 2.92 -1.23 -0.21
N LEU A 104 2.21 -1.85 0.72
CA LEU A 104 0.91 -1.41 1.21
C LEU A 104 1.01 -0.03 1.89
N ALA A 105 0.33 0.96 1.32
CA ALA A 105 0.18 2.28 1.91
C ALA A 105 -1.08 2.98 1.36
N GLY A 106 -1.68 3.84 2.16
CA GLY A 106 -2.79 4.70 1.76
C GLY A 106 -2.32 5.90 0.94
N GLN A 107 -3.26 6.54 0.24
CA GLN A 107 -2.99 7.75 -0.57
C GLN A 107 -2.37 8.90 0.24
N ILE A 108 -2.59 8.90 1.56
CA ILE A 108 -2.03 9.90 2.47
C ILE A 108 -0.50 9.83 2.57
N CYS A 109 0.17 8.83 1.97
CA CYS A 109 1.63 8.73 1.94
C CYS A 109 2.31 10.00 1.43
N GLY A 110 1.67 10.76 0.53
CA GLY A 110 2.17 12.06 0.05
C GLY A 110 2.19 13.19 1.09
N LEU A 111 1.65 12.96 2.30
CA LEU A 111 1.62 13.90 3.43
C LEU A 111 2.22 13.28 4.70
N VAL A 112 2.87 12.12 4.59
CA VAL A 112 3.55 11.47 5.72
C VAL A 112 4.90 12.13 5.99
#